data_AF-A0A945YCK9-F1
#
_entry.id   AF-A0A945YCK9-F1
#
_cell.length_a   1.000
_cell.length_b   1.000
_cell.length_c   1.000
_cell.angle_alpha   90.00
_cell.angle_beta   90.00
_cell.angle_gamma   90.00
#
_symmetry.space_group_name_H-M   'P 1'
#
loop_
_entity.id
_entity.type
_entity.pdbx_description
1 polymer ?
#
loop_
_entity_poly.entity_id
_entity_poly.type
_entity_poly.pdbx_seq_one_letter_code
_entity_poly.pdbx_strand_id
1 'polypeptide(L)' 'MTAISANISQTALEGLNRAKEQATAASGRIVAGPPEVKDIVSLKTAEHAFKASATVFGTEKRLHDRLLDIFT' A
#
# COMPACT_ATOMS: atom_id res chain seq x y z
N MET A 1 -16.07 -18.06 2.24
CA MET A 1 -15.49 -16.95 1.43
C MET A 1 -14.93 -15.80 2.29
N THR A 2 -15.40 -15.59 3.52
CA THR A 2 -14.96 -14.49 4.41
C THR A 2 -13.49 -14.56 4.86
N ALA A 3 -12.94 -15.76 5.10
CA ALA A 3 -11.57 -15.91 5.57
C ALA A 3 -10.50 -15.52 4.52
N ILE A 4 -10.81 -15.63 3.23
CA ILE A 4 -9.86 -15.28 2.15
C ILE A 4 -9.79 -13.76 1.97
N SER A 5 -10.92 -13.04 2.02
CA SER A 5 -10.93 -11.56 1.95
C SER A 5 -10.21 -10.97 3.16
N ALA A 6 -10.51 -11.42 4.38
CA ALA A 6 -9.85 -10.91 5.59
C ALA A 6 -8.31 -11.03 5.55
N ASN A 7 -7.79 -12.16 5.04
CA ASN A 7 -6.35 -12.37 4.88
C ASN A 7 -5.72 -11.47 3.81
N ILE A 8 -6.45 -11.19 2.72
CA ILE A 8 -5.99 -10.32 1.64
C ILE A 8 -5.93 -8.86 2.09
N SER A 9 -6.97 -8.36 2.76
CA SER A 9 -7.00 -6.99 3.28
C SER A 9 -5.91 -6.77 4.32
N GLN A 10 -5.70 -7.75 5.20
CA GLN A 10 -4.66 -7.66 6.23
C GLN A 10 -3.25 -7.64 5.62
N THR A 11 -2.99 -8.50 4.63
CA THR A 11 -1.72 -8.48 3.89
C THR A 11 -1.50 -7.16 3.15
N ALA A 12 -2.54 -6.61 2.54
CA ALA A 12 -2.48 -5.31 1.87
C ALA A 12 -2.19 -4.17 2.87
N LEU A 13 -2.79 -4.23 4.06
CA LEU A 13 -2.58 -3.26 5.15
C LEU A 13 -1.14 -3.29 5.67
N GLU A 14 -0.61 -4.49 5.91
CA GLU A 14 0.79 -4.68 6.30
C GLU A 14 1.75 -4.15 5.23
N GLY A 15 1.46 -4.42 3.95
CA GLY A 15 2.23 -3.86 2.83
C GLY A 15 2.19 -2.33 2.79
N LEU A 16 1.04 -1.73 3.08
CA LEU A 16 0.86 -0.28 3.13
C LEU A 16 1.67 0.35 4.28
N ASN A 17 1.66 -0.29 5.45
CA ASN A 17 2.43 0.14 6.61
C ASN A 17 3.94 0.07 6.35
N ARG A 18 4.43 -1.03 5.76
CA ARG A 18 5.84 -1.16 5.38
C ARG A 18 6.26 -0.11 4.37
N ALA A 19 5.43 0.15 3.36
CA ALA A 19 5.70 1.19 2.36
C ALA A 19 5.79 2.58 3.01
N LYS A 20 4.89 2.89 3.95
CA LYS A 20 4.92 4.14 4.72
C LYS A 20 6.21 4.28 5.54
N GLU A 21 6.62 3.24 6.25
CA GLU A 21 7.86 3.24 7.05
C GLU A 21 9.09 3.46 6.17
N GLN A 22 9.18 2.75 5.04
CA GLN A 22 10.28 2.91 4.09
C GLN A 22 10.34 4.32 3.49
N ALA A 23 9.18 4.88 3.10
CA ALA A 23 9.11 6.24 2.58
C ALA A 23 9.49 7.28 3.63
N THR A 24 9.07 7.08 4.88
CA THR A 24 9.41 7.96 6.01
C THR A 24 10.91 7.94 6.28
N ALA A 25 11.52 6.75 6.31
CA ALA A 25 12.96 6.61 6.54
C ALA A 25 13.78 7.21 5.40
N ALA A 26 13.41 6.97 4.14
CA ALA A 26 14.09 7.54 2.98
C ALA A 26 13.96 9.06 2.92
N SER A 27 12.76 9.59 3.19
CA SER A 27 12.54 11.04 3.26
C SER A 27 13.36 11.68 4.38
N GLY A 28 13.43 11.06 5.55
CA GLY A 28 14.25 11.54 6.66
C GLY A 28 15.73 11.63 6.30
N ARG A 29 16.27 10.65 5.57
CA ARG A 29 17.67 10.67 5.10
C ARG A 29 17.92 11.76 4.06
N ILE A 30 16.98 12.00 3.15
CA ILE A 30 17.06 13.09 2.15
C ILE A 30 17.01 14.47 2.81
N VAL A 31 16.24 14.64 3.88
CA VAL A 31 16.18 15.94 4.60
C VAL A 31 17.45 16.15 5.43
N ALA A 32 18.05 15.10 5.97
CA ALA A 32 19.23 15.17 6.83
C ALA A 32 20.55 15.48 6.11
N GLY A 33 20.59 15.44 4.77
CA GLY A 33 21.81 15.64 4.01
C GLY A 33 21.59 15.61 2.50
N PRO A 34 22.66 15.64 1.68
CA PRO A 34 22.52 15.53 0.24
C PRO A 34 21.85 14.20 -0.13
N PRO A 35 20.79 14.20 -0.97
CA PRO A 35 20.07 12.99 -1.34
C PRO A 35 20.99 12.02 -2.06
N GLU A 36 21.07 10.79 -1.55
CA GLU A 36 21.77 9.71 -2.22
C GLU A 36 20.85 8.98 -3.20
N VAL A 37 21.41 8.43 -4.27
CA VAL A 37 20.66 7.63 -5.28
C VAL A 37 19.87 6.50 -4.62
N LYS A 38 20.43 5.87 -3.57
CA LYS A 38 19.78 4.79 -2.81
C LYS A 38 18.48 5.25 -2.15
N ASP A 39 18.39 6.51 -1.73
CA ASP A 39 17.21 7.05 -1.04
C ASP A 39 16.09 7.38 -2.02
N ILE A 40 16.45 7.86 -3.21
CA ILE A 40 15.50 8.08 -4.31
C ILE A 40 14.92 6.74 -4.79
N VAL A 41 15.76 5.72 -4.98
CA VAL A 41 15.31 4.37 -5.34
C VAL A 41 14.44 3.76 -4.24
N SER A 42 14.77 3.99 -2.97
CA SER A 42 13.97 3.53 -1.83
C SER A 42 12.58 4.18 -1.83
N LEU A 43 12.48 5.49 -2.07
CA LEU A 43 11.19 6.18 -2.22
C LEU A 43 10.37 5.62 -3.38
N LYS A 44 11.01 5.35 -4.52
CA LYS A 44 10.32 4.79 -5.68
C LYS A 44 9.78 3.39 -5.40
N THR A 45 10.58 2.56 -4.73
CA THR A 45 10.15 1.23 -4.30
C THR A 45 8.96 1.30 -3.35
N ALA A 46 9.02 2.21 -2.37
CA ALA A 46 7.91 2.44 -1.44
C ALA A 46 6.64 2.93 -2.15
N GLU A 47 6.76 3.82 -3.15
CA GLU A 47 5.64 4.28 -3.97
C GLU A 47 4.95 3.11 -4.71
N HIS A 48 5.73 2.23 -5.34
CA HIS A 48 5.21 1.06 -6.04
C HIS A 48 4.48 0.11 -5.09
N ALA A 49 5.08 -0.18 -3.93
CA ALA A 49 4.46 -1.03 -2.92
C ALA A 49 3.14 -0.42 -2.40
N PHE A 50 3.12 0.88 -2.13
CA PHE A 50 1.92 1.59 -1.70
C PHE A 50 0.79 1.48 -2.75
N LYS A 51 1.09 1.73 -4.03
CA LYS A 51 0.11 1.64 -5.12
C LYS A 51 -0.46 0.23 -5.29
N ALA A 52 0.39 -0.79 -5.17
CA ALA A 52 -0.04 -2.18 -5.23
C ALA A 52 -1.03 -2.50 -4.10
N SER A 53 -0.68 -2.17 -2.85
CA SER A 53 -1.56 -2.36 -1.69
C SER A 53 -2.87 -1.56 -1.81
N ALA A 54 -2.82 -0.30 -2.26
CA ALA A 54 -4.02 0.52 -2.45
C ALA A 54 -4.97 -0.05 -3.52
N THR A 55 -4.42 -0.68 -4.57
CA THR A 55 -5.21 -1.33 -5.62
C THR A 55 -6.01 -2.52 -5.08
N VAL A 56 -5.45 -3.28 -4.14
CA VAL A 56 -6.14 -4.39 -3.49
C VAL A 56 -7.38 -3.88 -2.75
N PHE A 57 -7.22 -2.84 -1.93
CA PHE A 57 -8.36 -2.23 -1.21
C PHE A 57 -9.41 -1.63 -2.14
N GLY A 58 -8.98 -0.96 -3.22
CA GLY A 58 -9.92 -0.43 -4.22
C GLY A 58 -10.72 -1.53 -4.91
N THR A 59 -10.09 -2.68 -5.17
CA THR A 59 -10.75 -3.85 -5.77
C THR A 59 -11.73 -4.49 -4.80
N GLU A 60 -11.35 -4.62 -3.53
CA GLU A 60 -12.21 -5.17 -2.48
C GLU A 60 -13.46 -4.29 -2.26
N LYS A 61 -13.28 -2.96 -2.18
CA LYS A 61 -14.40 -2.02 -2.11
C LYS A 61 -15.35 -2.20 -3.30
N ARG A 62 -14.81 -2.23 -4.52
CA ARG A 62 -15.61 -2.40 -5.74
C ARG A 62 -16.37 -3.73 -5.76
N LEU A 63 -15.77 -4.80 -5.25
CA LEU A 63 -16.44 -6.09 -5.13
C LEU A 63 -17.59 -6.02 -4.12
N HIS A 64 -17.37 -5.37 -2.97
CA HIS A 64 -18.39 -5.16 -1.95
C HIS A 64 -19.57 -4.35 -2.50
N ASP A 65 -19.31 -3.22 -3.16
CA ASP A 65 -20.34 -2.37 -3.77
C ASP A 65 -21.18 -3.15 -4.80
N ARG A 66 -20.52 -3.93 -5.67
CA ARG A 66 -21.23 -4.77 -6.65
C ARG A 66 -22.07 -5.88 -6.03
N LEU A 67 -21.67 -6.39 -4.86
CA LEU A 67 -22.46 -7.39 -4.15
C LEU A 67 -23.71 -6.75 -3.55
N LEU A 68 -23.61 -5.55 -2.98
CA LEU A 68 -24.76 -4.80 -2.47
C LEU A 68 -25.77 -4.48 -3.58
N ASP A 69 -25.28 -4.07 -4.77
CA ASP A 69 -26.13 -3.82 -5.94
C ASP A 69 -26.93 -5.05 -6.42
N ILE A 70 -26.47 -6.28 -6.16
CA ILE A 70 -27.19 -7.51 -6.53
C ILE A 70 -28.36 -7.78 -5.56
N PHE A 71 -28.26 -7.31 -4.31
CA PHE A 71 -29.28 -7.54 -3.28
C PHE A 71 -30.28 -6.40 -3.12
N THR A 72 -30.18 -5.35 -3.95
CA THR A 72 -31.11 -4.19 -3.98
C THR A 72 -31.88 -4.14 -5.30
#